data_AF-A0A455UGV0-F1
#
_entry.id   AF-A0A455UGV0-F1
#
_cell.length_a   1.000
_cell.length_b   1.000
_cell.length_c   1.000
_cell.angle_alpha   90.00
_cell.angle_beta   90.00
_cell.angle_gamma   90.00
#
_symmetry.space_group_name_H-M   'P 1'
#
loop_
_entity.id
_entity.type
_entity.pdbx_description
1 polymer ?
#
loop_
_entity_poly.entity_id
_entity_poly.type
_entity_poly.pdbx_seq_one_letter_code
_entity_poly.pdbx_strand_id
1 'polypeptide(L)'
;MQTIVELPEFIKRASSLLKDEEKMSIVNYLAFHPQAGDIVQGTGGIRKLRWSAQGKGKSGGVRVIYYYHNGSVPLFLLTVFGKGRESEHLKVRT
;
A
#
# COMPACT_ATOMS: atom_id res chain seq x y z
N MET A 1 -15.90 -3.64 5.53
CA MET A 1 -14.61 -4.17 6.02
C MET A 1 -14.13 -5.20 5.02
N GLN A 2 -12.92 -5.04 4.50
CA GLN A 2 -12.32 -5.92 3.50
C GLN A 2 -11.31 -6.86 4.14
N THR A 3 -11.26 -8.11 3.70
CA THR A 3 -10.16 -9.02 4.04
C THR A 3 -8.89 -8.55 3.35
N ILE A 4 -7.80 -8.43 4.11
CA ILE A 4 -6.48 -8.03 3.61
C ILE A 4 -5.60 -9.28 3.46
N VAL A 5 -4.92 -9.41 2.33
CA VAL A 5 -3.89 -10.42 2.10
C VAL A 5 -2.56 -9.71 1.86
N GLU A 6 -1.57 -10.02 2.69
CA GLU A 6 -0.22 -9.49 2.58
C GLU A 6 0.64 -10.41 1.71
N LEU A 7 1.21 -9.88 0.61
CA LEU A 7 2.16 -10.66 -0.18
C LEU A 7 3.54 -10.68 0.50
N PRO A 8 4.35 -11.74 0.29
CA PRO A 8 5.69 -11.84 0.87
C PRO A 8 6.60 -10.63 0.57
N GLU A 9 6.49 -10.05 -0.63
CA GLU A 9 7.25 -8.86 -1.01
C GLU A 9 6.84 -7.63 -0.18
N PHE A 10 5.55 -7.46 0.10
CA PHE A 10 5.06 -6.42 0.99
C PHE A 10 5.59 -6.62 2.40
N ILE A 11 5.49 -7.83 2.96
CA ILE A 11 5.95 -8.14 4.32
C ILE A 11 7.44 -7.81 4.46
N LYS A 12 8.26 -8.25 3.51
CA LYS A 12 9.72 -8.04 3.51
C LYS A 12 10.09 -6.56 3.42
N ARG A 13 9.40 -5.77 2.60
CA ARG A 13 9.69 -4.33 2.48
C ARG A 13 9.13 -3.53 3.63
N ALA A 14 7.95 -3.88 4.12
CA ALA A 14 7.32 -3.22 5.25
C ALA A 14 8.20 -3.32 6.49
N SER A 15 8.75 -4.49 6.81
CA SER A 15 9.65 -4.67 7.97
C SER A 15 10.93 -3.82 7.90
N SER A 16 11.36 -3.45 6.68
CA SER A 16 12.55 -2.61 6.48
C SER A 16 12.24 -1.10 6.48
N LEU A 17 10.97 -0.72 6.27
CA LEU A 17 10.57 0.68 6.03
C LEU A 17 9.63 1.24 7.10
N LEU A 18 8.93 0.37 7.82
CA LEU A 18 7.85 0.70 8.75
C LEU A 18 8.05 -0.04 10.06
N LYS A 19 7.58 0.56 11.15
CA LYS A 19 7.36 -0.18 12.40
C LYS A 19 6.09 -1.03 12.30
N ASP A 20 5.97 -2.02 13.17
CA ASP A 20 4.80 -2.91 13.19
C ASP A 20 3.50 -2.15 13.45
N GLU A 21 3.51 -1.11 14.29
CA GLU A 21 2.32 -0.28 14.57
C GLU A 21 1.89 0.53 13.33
N GLU A 22 2.86 1.02 12.54
CA GLU A 22 2.59 1.77 11.32
C GLU A 22 2.06 0.85 10.22
N LYS A 23 2.66 -0.34 10.09
CA LYS A 23 2.18 -1.39 9.20
C LYS A 23 0.74 -1.77 9.55
N MET A 24 0.44 -2.01 10.83
CA MET A 24 -0.92 -2.31 11.28
C MET A 24 -1.89 -1.15 11.00
N SER A 25 -1.44 0.10 11.16
CA SER A 25 -2.25 1.28 10.84
C SER A 25 -2.64 1.32 9.36
N ILE A 26 -1.72 0.98 8.45
CA ILE A 26 -1.99 0.86 7.01
C ILE A 26 -3.00 -0.26 6.73
N VAL A 27 -2.78 -1.45 7.30
CA VAL A 27 -3.65 -2.62 7.11
C VAL A 27 -5.07 -2.32 7.56
N ASN A 28 -5.22 -1.77 8.77
CA ASN A 28 -6.52 -1.39 9.33
C ASN A 28 -7.19 -0.32 8.48
N TYR A 29 -6.46 0.72 8.09
CA TYR A 29 -7.00 1.79 7.25
C TYR A 29 -7.52 1.26 5.91
N LEU A 30 -6.77 0.40 5.23
CA LEU A 30 -7.19 -0.18 3.95
C LEU A 30 -8.32 -1.19 4.07
N ALA A 31 -8.47 -1.86 5.22
CA ALA A 31 -9.62 -2.72 5.48
C ALA A 31 -10.95 -1.95 5.53
N PHE A 32 -10.93 -0.69 5.99
CA PHE A 32 -12.11 0.18 6.03
C PHE A 32 -12.24 1.10 4.83
N HIS A 33 -11.12 1.48 4.20
CA HIS A 33 -11.05 2.41 3.08
C HIS A 33 -10.31 1.80 1.88
N PRO A 34 -10.82 0.71 1.28
CA PRO A 34 -10.15 0.03 0.17
C PRO A 34 -10.01 0.91 -1.08
N GLN A 35 -10.79 1.98 -1.20
CA GLN A 35 -10.75 2.92 -2.34
C GLN A 35 -9.86 4.15 -2.11
N ALA A 36 -9.19 4.28 -0.95
CA ALA A 36 -8.42 5.49 -0.59
C ALA A 36 -7.18 5.74 -1.47
N GLY A 37 -6.65 4.72 -2.14
CA GLY A 37 -5.55 4.86 -3.08
C GLY A 37 -6.00 5.25 -4.49
N ASP A 38 -5.16 6.05 -5.15
CA ASP A 38 -5.35 6.47 -6.55
C ASP A 38 -5.25 5.24 -7.47
N ILE A 39 -6.21 5.09 -8.39
CA ILE A 39 -6.15 4.03 -9.41
C ILE A 39 -4.96 4.27 -10.32
N VAL A 40 -4.11 3.26 -10.48
CA VAL A 40 -3.09 3.25 -11.53
C VAL A 40 -3.78 2.85 -12.83
N GLN A 41 -3.94 3.81 -13.74
CA GLN A 41 -4.61 3.58 -15.02
C GLN A 41 -3.94 2.45 -15.82
N GLY A 42 -4.73 1.66 -16.52
CA GLY A 42 -4.25 0.53 -17.33
C GLY A 42 -3.88 -0.74 -16.56
N THR A 43 -4.14 -0.82 -15.24
CA THR A 43 -3.78 -1.98 -14.40
C THR A 43 -4.96 -2.86 -13.94
N GLY A 44 -6.20 -2.50 -14.30
CA GLY A 44 -7.38 -3.31 -13.97
C GLY A 44 -7.79 -3.33 -12.49
N GLY A 45 -7.23 -2.46 -11.64
CA GLY A 45 -7.60 -2.37 -10.21
C GLY A 45 -6.44 -2.18 -9.24
N ILE A 46 -5.22 -1.95 -9.72
CA ILE A 46 -4.09 -1.58 -8.85
C ILE A 46 -4.28 -0.13 -8.40
N ARG A 47 -4.06 0.10 -7.12
CA ARG A 47 -4.17 1.39 -6.45
C ARG A 47 -2.88 1.74 -5.73
N LYS A 48 -2.64 3.03 -5.60
CA LYS A 48 -1.47 3.62 -4.93
C LYS A 48 -1.92 4.52 -3.80
N LEU A 49 -1.65 4.12 -2.56
CA LEU A 49 -1.90 4.93 -1.37
C LEU A 49 -0.60 5.64 -0.96
N ARG A 50 -0.69 6.97 -0.76
CA ARG A 50 0.38 7.76 -0.12
C ARG A 50 0.12 7.75 1.40
N TRP A 51 1.03 7.16 2.17
CA TRP A 51 0.90 7.06 3.62
C TRP A 51 1.98 7.87 4.31
N SER A 52 1.59 8.92 5.03
CA SER A 52 2.48 9.67 5.92
C SER A 52 2.10 9.36 7.37
N ALA A 53 3.01 8.74 8.11
CA ALA A 53 2.82 8.58 9.54
C ALA A 53 2.73 9.97 10.20
N GLN A 54 1.61 10.28 10.86
CA GLN A 54 1.49 11.48 11.68
C GLN A 54 2.09 11.19 13.07
N GLY A 55 3.30 11.69 13.33
CA GLY A 55 3.83 11.86 14.68
C GLY A 55 5.07 11.03 15.04
N LYS A 56 6.10 11.75 15.54
CA LYS A 56 7.22 11.29 16.39
C LYS A 56 7.98 10.02 15.93
N GLY A 57 8.67 10.11 14.80
CA GLY A 57 9.73 9.15 14.44
C GLY A 57 10.24 9.35 13.02
N LYS A 58 11.39 8.74 12.69
CA LYS A 58 12.03 8.71 11.36
C LYS A 58 11.18 8.04 10.25
N SER A 59 9.87 7.92 10.37
CA SER A 59 9.03 7.32 9.34
C SER A 59 8.71 8.34 8.25
N GLY A 60 9.68 8.49 7.34
CA GLY A 60 9.47 9.17 6.06
C GLY A 60 8.35 8.47 5.31
N GLY A 61 7.34 9.23 4.88
CA GLY A 61 6.13 8.68 4.25
C GLY A 61 6.40 7.63 3.18
N VAL A 62 5.56 6.60 3.15
CA VAL A 62 5.66 5.46 2.24
C VAL A 62 4.54 5.51 1.19
N ARG A 63 4.70 4.74 0.13
CA ARG A 63 3.66 4.48 -0.86
C ARG A 63 3.37 3.01 -0.91
N VAL A 64 2.09 2.68 -0.69
CA VAL A 64 1.59 1.31 -0.68
C VAL A 64 0.91 1.04 -2.00
N ILE A 65 1.33 0.00 -2.69
CA ILE A 65 0.69 -0.49 -3.91
C ILE A 65 -0.13 -1.71 -3.54
N TYR A 66 -1.41 -1.68 -3.89
CA TYR A 66 -2.34 -2.73 -3.54
C TYR A 66 -3.36 -2.96 -4.66
N TYR A 67 -3.95 -4.15 -4.71
CA TYR A 67 -5.01 -4.46 -5.65
C TYR A 67 -6.35 -4.47 -4.95
N TYR A 68 -7.32 -3.75 -5.51
CA TYR A 68 -8.70 -3.77 -5.09
C TYR A 68 -9.62 -3.61 -6.30
N HIS A 69 -10.46 -4.61 -6.53
CA HIS A 69 -11.45 -4.60 -7.61
C HIS A 69 -12.87 -4.36 -7.10
N ASN A 70 -13.33 -5.18 -6.15
CA ASN A 70 -14.66 -5.07 -5.54
C ASN A 70 -14.68 -5.73 -4.14
N GLY A 71 -15.84 -5.70 -3.48
CA GLY A 71 -16.02 -6.30 -2.15
C GLY A 71 -15.99 -7.84 -2.11
N SER A 72 -16.07 -8.51 -3.26
CA SER A 72 -16.12 -9.97 -3.36
C SER A 72 -14.75 -10.63 -3.31
N VAL A 73 -13.67 -9.86 -3.56
CA VAL A 73 -12.29 -10.35 -3.52
C VAL A 73 -11.50 -9.65 -2.42
N PRO A 74 -10.60 -10.35 -1.71
CA PRO A 74 -9.70 -9.70 -0.76
C PRO A 74 -8.90 -8.57 -1.41
N LEU A 75 -8.50 -7.60 -0.59
CA LEU A 75 -7.53 -6.58 -1.00
C LEU A 75 -6.13 -7.15 -0.80
N PHE A 76 -5.33 -7.12 -1.86
CA PHE A 76 -3.97 -7.66 -1.83
C PHE A 76 -2.95 -6.54 -1.70
N LEU A 77 -2.15 -6.56 -0.64
CA LEU A 77 -1.02 -5.65 -0.45
C LEU A 77 0.17 -6.19 -1.24
N LEU A 78 0.47 -5.55 -2.36
CA LEU A 78 1.47 -6.02 -3.32
C LEU A 78 2.88 -5.64 -2.88
N THR A 79 3.11 -4.36 -2.57
CA THR A 79 4.43 -3.86 -2.18
C THR A 79 4.36 -2.47 -1.52
N VAL A 80 5.46 -2.03 -0.93
CA VAL A 80 5.60 -0.71 -0.30
C VAL A 80 6.96 -0.06 -0.64
N PHE A 81 6.95 1.25 -0.88
CA PHE A 81 8.12 2.05 -1.23
C PHE A 81 8.31 3.21 -0.25
N GLY A 82 9.55 3.44 0.19
CA GLY A 82 9.91 4.63 0.98
C GLY A 82 10.03 5.89 0.13
N LYS A 83 10.01 7.06 0.79
CA LYS A 83 10.27 8.37 0.16
C LYS A 83 11.69 8.39 -0.44
N GLY A 84 11.82 8.41 -1.77
CA GLY A 84 13.09 8.61 -2.48
C GLY A 84 13.58 7.44 -3.33
N ARG A 85 13.01 6.22 -3.18
CA ARG A 85 13.24 5.13 -4.14
C ARG A 85 12.18 5.18 -5.24
N GLU A 86 12.63 5.44 -6.47
CA GLU A 86 11.94 5.32 -7.77
C GLU A 86 10.42 5.09 -7.65
N SER A 87 9.72 6.17 -7.34
CA SER A 87 8.35 6.14 -6.84
C SER A 87 7.40 6.93 -7.75
N GLU A 88 7.84 7.29 -8.93
CA GLU A 88 7.06 8.15 -9.82
C GLU A 88 6.17 7.33 -10.77
N HIS A 89 6.54 6.11 -11.13
CA HIS A 89 5.82 5.39 -12.18
C HIS A 89 5.81 3.88 -11.97
N LEU A 90 4.66 3.33 -11.56
CA LEU A 90 4.29 2.00 -12.01
C LEU A 90 3.93 2.13 -13.50
N LYS A 91 4.93 2.25 -14.39
CA LYS A 91 4.70 2.19 -15.84
C LYS A 91 4.32 0.75 -16.14
N VAL A 92 3.03 0.50 -16.35
CA VAL A 92 2.61 -0.66 -17.13
C VAL A 92 3.20 -0.42 -18.51
N ARG A 93 4.30 -1.11 -18.83
CA ARG A 93 4.77 -1.19 -20.20
C ARG A 93 3.71 -1.98 -20.95
N THR A 94 2.83 -1.28 -21.64
CA THR A 94 1.96 -1.86 -22.67
C THR A 94 2.82 -2.31 -23.83
#